data_AF-A0A6L6J2V5-F1
#
_entry.id   AF-A0A6L6J2V5-F1
#
_cell.length_a   1.000
_cell.length_b   1.000
_cell.length_c   1.000
_cell.angle_alpha   90.00
_cell.angle_beta   90.00
_cell.angle_gamma   90.00
#
_symmetry.space_group_name_H-M   'P 1'
#
loop_
_entity.id
_entity.type
_entity.pdbx_description
1 polymer ?
#
loop_
_entity_poly.entity_id
_entity_poly.type
_entity_poly.pdbx_seq_one_letter_code
_entity_poly.pdbx_strand_id
1 'polypeptide(L)'
;MKIIPAAMIAATLCAAGPAVALEPLSQEKYINDRLIAARIADRIRRNCPTIDARMLYAYGEARKLKSYAEKKGYSREQIDAFLDNKSEKKRIYGVAEEFLTRKGAKADDPQSFCAIGKAEIDRRSVIGSLLVAK
;
A
#
# COMPACT_ATOMS: atom_id res chain seq x y z
N MET A 1 29.16 66.92 -17.18
CA MET A 1 28.74 65.85 -18.12
C MET A 1 29.12 64.50 -17.52
N LYS A 2 28.12 63.72 -17.08
CA LYS A 2 28.07 62.26 -16.86
C LYS A 2 27.09 61.96 -15.72
N ILE A 3 25.84 61.75 -16.12
CA ILE A 3 24.72 61.30 -15.30
C ILE A 3 24.62 59.79 -15.59
N ILE A 4 24.76 58.94 -14.57
CA ILE A 4 24.56 57.48 -14.71
C ILE A 4 23.21 57.17 -14.07
N PRO A 5 22.25 56.53 -14.78
CA PRO A 5 20.91 56.32 -14.26
C PRO A 5 20.88 55.13 -13.30
N ALA A 6 20.21 55.31 -12.17
CA ALA A 6 19.86 54.26 -11.23
C ALA A 6 18.75 53.39 -11.84
N ALA A 7 19.07 52.16 -12.22
CA ALA A 7 18.07 51.16 -12.62
C ALA A 7 17.63 50.39 -11.37
N MET A 8 16.45 50.75 -10.84
CA MET A 8 15.67 49.90 -9.96
C MET A 8 15.20 48.68 -10.74
N ILE A 9 15.62 47.47 -10.32
CA ILE A 9 14.96 46.22 -10.72
C ILE A 9 14.37 45.62 -9.46
N ALA A 10 13.04 45.60 -9.45
CA ALA A 10 12.20 45.10 -8.38
C ALA A 10 12.52 43.63 -8.06
N ALA A 11 12.78 43.36 -6.79
CA ALA A 11 12.85 42.00 -6.26
C ALA A 11 11.44 41.41 -6.20
N THR A 12 11.09 40.60 -7.20
CA THR A 12 9.92 39.71 -7.14
C THR A 12 10.19 38.64 -6.08
N LEU A 13 9.69 38.86 -4.86
CA LEU A 13 9.58 37.79 -3.87
C LEU A 13 8.56 36.77 -4.39
N CYS A 14 9.04 35.68 -4.99
CA CYS A 14 8.24 34.47 -5.12
C CYS A 14 7.90 34.00 -3.70
N ALA A 15 6.64 34.16 -3.30
CA ALA A 15 6.10 33.53 -2.11
C ALA A 15 6.08 32.01 -2.33
N ALA A 16 7.19 31.33 -2.04
CA ALA A 16 7.21 29.91 -1.80
C ALA A 16 6.45 29.67 -0.48
N GLY A 17 5.13 29.52 -0.58
CA GLY A 17 4.34 28.98 0.54
C GLY A 17 4.93 27.62 0.94
N PRO A 18 4.87 27.23 2.23
CA PRO A 18 5.41 25.96 2.67
C PRO A 18 4.79 24.85 1.84
N ALA A 19 5.61 24.12 1.09
CA ALA A 19 5.20 22.87 0.49
C ALA A 19 4.80 21.95 1.64
N VAL A 20 3.50 21.73 1.83
CA VAL A 20 3.00 20.73 2.76
C VAL A 20 3.50 19.40 2.21
N ALA A 21 4.60 18.91 2.78
CA ALA A 21 5.20 17.67 2.34
C ALA A 21 4.16 16.56 2.52
N LEU A 22 3.93 15.80 1.46
CA LEU A 22 3.08 14.61 1.56
C LEU A 22 3.68 13.70 2.62
N GLU A 23 2.81 13.16 3.46
CA GLU A 23 3.20 12.12 4.41
C GLU A 23 3.88 10.97 3.66
N PRO A 24 4.96 10.36 4.19
CA PRO A 24 5.60 9.23 3.55
C PRO A 24 4.61 8.09 3.23
N LEU A 25 4.77 7.44 2.07
CA LEU A 25 3.94 6.27 1.68
C LEU A 25 3.97 5.15 2.73
N SER A 26 5.02 5.06 3.54
CA SER A 26 5.15 4.11 4.64
C SER A 26 4.24 4.42 5.84
N GLN A 27 3.79 5.66 5.98
CA GLN A 27 2.89 6.10 7.06
C GLN A 27 1.44 6.23 6.57
N GLU A 28 1.23 6.33 5.24
CA GLU A 28 -0.11 6.42 4.64
C GLU A 28 -0.95 5.17 4.96
N LYS A 29 -1.85 5.30 5.94
CA LYS A 29 -2.57 4.18 6.54
C LYS A 29 -3.36 3.36 5.52
N TYR A 30 -4.07 4.03 4.60
CA TYR A 30 -4.93 3.34 3.64
C TYR A 30 -4.13 2.46 2.67
N ILE A 31 -3.01 2.96 2.16
CA ILE A 31 -2.08 2.23 1.30
C ILE A 31 -1.51 1.03 2.05
N ASN A 32 -1.02 1.25 3.26
CA ASN A 32 -0.43 0.19 4.07
C ASN A 32 -1.44 -0.91 4.42
N ASP A 33 -2.64 -0.56 4.86
CA ASP A 33 -3.68 -1.54 5.20
C ASP A 33 -4.05 -2.41 3.99
N ARG A 34 -4.14 -1.82 2.79
CA ARG A 34 -4.44 -2.56 1.56
C ARG A 34 -3.31 -3.49 1.13
N LEU A 35 -2.05 -3.05 1.25
CA LEU A 35 -0.88 -3.89 0.95
C LEU A 35 -0.74 -5.05 1.94
N ILE A 36 -0.99 -4.78 3.23
CA ILE A 36 -1.01 -5.82 4.29
C ILE A 36 -2.13 -6.82 4.00
N ALA A 37 -3.35 -6.35 3.71
CA ALA A 37 -4.47 -7.23 3.39
C ALA A 37 -4.20 -8.11 2.16
N ALA A 38 -3.61 -7.53 1.11
CA ALA A 38 -3.20 -8.27 -0.08
C ALA A 38 -2.14 -9.33 0.24
N ARG A 39 -1.16 -9.01 1.10
CA ARG A 39 -0.15 -9.98 1.54
C ARG A 39 -0.75 -11.11 2.36
N ILE A 40 -1.69 -10.82 3.25
CA ILE A 40 -2.39 -11.85 4.04
C ILE A 40 -3.18 -12.77 3.10
N ALA A 41 -3.93 -12.22 2.14
CA ALA A 41 -4.66 -13.00 1.14
C ALA A 41 -3.71 -13.88 0.31
N ASP A 42 -2.56 -13.36 -0.10
CA ASP A 42 -1.53 -14.11 -0.82
C ASP A 42 -0.94 -15.27 0.02
N ARG A 43 -0.75 -15.07 1.33
CA ARG A 43 -0.33 -16.15 2.22
C ARG A 43 -1.41 -17.23 2.36
N ILE A 44 -2.68 -16.83 2.52
CA ILE A 44 -3.79 -17.77 2.65
C ILE A 44 -3.91 -18.65 1.40
N ARG A 45 -4.02 -18.06 0.20
CA ARG A 45 -4.18 -18.83 -1.05
C ARG A 45 -3.00 -19.77 -1.35
N ARG A 46 -1.78 -19.42 -0.90
CA ARG A 46 -0.58 -20.22 -1.15
C ARG A 46 -0.49 -21.44 -0.23
N ASN A 47 -1.09 -21.36 0.95
CA ASN A 47 -1.02 -22.41 1.96
C ASN A 47 -2.34 -23.17 2.12
N CYS A 48 -3.47 -22.63 1.64
CA CYS A 48 -4.76 -23.30 1.67
C CYS A 48 -5.07 -24.00 0.34
N PRO A 49 -5.28 -25.33 0.32
CA PRO A 49 -5.59 -26.04 -0.92
C PRO A 49 -6.98 -25.74 -1.50
N THR A 50 -7.91 -25.17 -0.72
CA THR A 50 -9.33 -24.97 -1.10
C THR A 50 -9.74 -23.52 -1.35
N ILE A 51 -8.80 -22.57 -1.27
CA ILE A 51 -9.06 -21.15 -1.48
C ILE A 51 -8.11 -20.62 -2.56
N ASP A 52 -8.65 -19.87 -3.50
CA ASP A 52 -7.92 -19.13 -4.51
C ASP A 52 -8.06 -17.61 -4.34
N ALA A 53 -7.25 -16.86 -5.09
CA ALA A 53 -7.41 -15.42 -5.19
C ALA A 53 -8.36 -15.04 -6.33
N ARG A 54 -9.17 -14.00 -6.10
CA ARG A 54 -9.92 -13.33 -7.16
C ARG A 54 -8.99 -12.45 -7.98
N MET A 55 -8.20 -13.04 -8.86
CA MET A 55 -7.08 -12.37 -9.55
C MET A 55 -7.50 -11.08 -10.27
N LEU A 56 -8.61 -11.11 -11.02
CA LEU A 56 -9.12 -9.92 -11.72
C LEU A 56 -9.51 -8.80 -10.74
N TYR A 57 -10.14 -9.16 -9.62
CA TYR A 57 -10.53 -8.21 -8.59
C TYR A 57 -9.31 -7.63 -7.86
N ALA A 58 -8.36 -8.48 -7.46
CA ALA A 58 -7.11 -8.06 -6.83
C ALA A 58 -6.30 -7.10 -7.71
N TYR A 59 -6.22 -7.38 -9.01
CA TYR A 59 -5.60 -6.48 -9.98
C TYR A 59 -6.34 -5.12 -10.04
N GLY A 60 -7.68 -5.14 -10.09
CA GLY A 60 -8.50 -3.94 -10.04
C GLY A 60 -8.26 -3.10 -8.78
N GLU A 61 -8.20 -3.73 -7.60
CA GLU A 61 -7.91 -3.05 -6.34
C GLU A 61 -6.49 -2.45 -6.31
N ALA A 62 -5.48 -3.14 -6.86
CA ALA A 62 -4.13 -2.61 -6.99
C ALA A 62 -4.08 -1.36 -7.89
N ARG A 63 -4.82 -1.37 -9.02
CA ARG A 63 -4.94 -0.21 -9.91
C ARG A 63 -5.65 0.96 -9.24
N LYS A 64 -6.71 0.71 -8.48
CA LYS A 64 -7.40 1.74 -7.68
C LYS A 64 -6.47 2.31 -6.62
N LEU A 65 -5.66 1.48 -5.96
CA LEU A 65 -4.71 1.93 -4.94
C LEU A 65 -3.61 2.82 -5.53
N LYS A 66 -3.07 2.44 -6.70
CA LYS A 66 -2.12 3.29 -7.43
C LYS A 66 -2.76 4.64 -7.79
N SER A 67 -3.97 4.61 -8.35
CA SER A 67 -4.70 5.84 -8.69
C SER A 67 -4.99 6.72 -7.47
N TYR A 68 -5.29 6.11 -6.31
CA TYR A 68 -5.46 6.83 -5.06
C TYR A 68 -4.17 7.56 -4.65
N ALA A 69 -3.02 6.88 -4.71
CA ALA A 69 -1.74 7.50 -4.41
C ALA A 69 -1.41 8.65 -5.39
N GLU A 70 -1.59 8.42 -6.70
CA GLU A 70 -1.39 9.46 -7.71
C GLU A 70 -2.30 10.68 -7.47
N LYS A 71 -3.57 10.46 -7.10
CA LYS A 71 -4.52 11.54 -6.76
C LYS A 71 -4.15 12.32 -5.50
N LYS A 72 -3.44 11.70 -4.55
CA LYS A 72 -2.87 12.40 -3.39
C LYS A 72 -1.63 13.22 -3.73
N GLY A 73 -1.08 13.08 -4.94
CA GLY A 73 0.09 13.82 -5.41
C GLY A 73 1.41 13.05 -5.34
N TYR A 74 1.38 11.75 -5.01
CA TYR A 74 2.59 10.93 -5.09
C TYR A 74 2.94 10.67 -6.56
N SER A 75 4.22 10.86 -6.90
CA SER A 75 4.71 10.54 -8.24
C SER A 75 4.79 9.02 -8.44
N ARG A 76 4.81 8.58 -9.70
CA ARG A 76 4.96 7.15 -10.01
C ARG A 76 6.28 6.60 -9.51
N GLU A 77 7.34 7.40 -9.61
CA GLU A 77 8.68 7.07 -9.14
C GLU A 77 8.70 6.91 -7.62
N GLN A 78 7.99 7.77 -6.88
CA GLN A 78 7.85 7.62 -5.43
C GLN A 78 7.09 6.35 -5.06
N ILE A 79 6.00 6.04 -5.77
CA ILE A 79 5.21 4.82 -5.56
C ILE A 79 6.07 3.58 -5.85
N ASP A 80 6.75 3.55 -6.98
CA ASP A 80 7.55 2.42 -7.40
C ASP A 80 8.78 2.24 -6.48
N ALA A 81 9.45 3.32 -6.09
CA ALA A 81 10.54 3.28 -5.11
C ALA A 81 10.08 2.77 -3.73
N PHE A 82 8.88 3.16 -3.29
CA PHE A 82 8.28 2.61 -2.06
C PHE A 82 7.97 1.13 -2.21
N LEU A 83 7.31 0.74 -3.30
CA LEU A 83 6.95 -0.65 -3.58
C LEU A 83 8.17 -1.54 -3.78
N ASP A 84 9.33 -1.02 -4.19
CA ASP A 84 10.57 -1.77 -4.38
C ASP A 84 11.52 -1.76 -3.17
N ASN A 85 11.26 -0.89 -2.20
CA ASN A 85 12.04 -0.82 -0.98
C ASN A 85 11.94 -2.13 -0.18
N LYS A 86 13.09 -2.82 -0.01
CA LYS A 86 13.18 -4.09 0.72
C LYS A 86 12.78 -3.97 2.20
N SER A 87 13.09 -2.84 2.84
CA SER A 87 12.72 -2.58 4.23
C SER A 87 11.21 -2.46 4.38
N GLU A 88 10.56 -1.71 3.49
CA GLU A 88 9.10 -1.56 3.49
C GLU A 88 8.38 -2.88 3.18
N LYS A 89 8.87 -3.65 2.19
CA LYS A 89 8.38 -5.02 1.94
C LYS A 89 8.48 -5.89 3.20
N LYS A 90 9.65 -5.89 3.86
CA LYS A 90 9.88 -6.69 5.07
C LYS A 90 8.94 -6.26 6.21
N ARG A 91 8.71 -4.96 6.39
CA ARG A 91 7.78 -4.43 7.40
C ARG A 91 6.35 -4.89 7.12
N ILE A 92 5.85 -4.67 5.90
CA ILE A 92 4.49 -5.09 5.49
C ILE A 92 4.32 -6.59 5.65
N TYR A 93 5.32 -7.38 5.26
CA TYR A 93 5.27 -8.83 5.37
C TYR A 93 5.30 -9.26 6.84
N GLY A 94 6.12 -8.64 7.67
CA GLY A 94 6.15 -8.89 9.11
C GLY A 94 4.79 -8.68 9.77
N VAL A 95 4.10 -7.57 9.45
CA VAL A 95 2.75 -7.30 9.98
C VAL A 95 1.73 -8.34 9.50
N ALA A 96 1.81 -8.75 8.23
CA ALA A 96 0.93 -9.78 7.68
C ALA A 96 1.17 -11.16 8.34
N GLU A 97 2.43 -11.56 8.54
CA GLU A 97 2.76 -12.81 9.24
C GLU A 97 2.31 -12.76 10.71
N GLU A 98 2.56 -11.67 11.41
CA GLU A 98 2.13 -11.51 12.81
C GLU A 98 0.60 -11.60 12.93
N PHE A 99 -0.15 -11.00 11.99
CA PHE A 99 -1.59 -11.16 11.91
C PHE A 99 -2.00 -12.64 11.78
N LEU A 100 -1.38 -13.37 10.85
CA LEU A 100 -1.68 -14.78 10.62
C LEU A 100 -1.34 -15.64 11.84
N THR A 101 -0.17 -15.45 12.44
CA THR A 101 0.23 -16.16 13.66
C THR A 101 -0.72 -15.90 14.82
N ARG A 102 -1.11 -14.64 15.06
CA ARG A 102 -2.11 -14.29 16.10
C ARG A 102 -3.48 -14.91 15.82
N LYS A 103 -3.81 -15.16 14.55
CA LYS A 103 -5.04 -15.84 14.13
C LYS A 103 -4.92 -17.37 14.14
N GLY A 104 -3.77 -17.92 14.55
CA GLY A 104 -3.56 -19.35 14.71
C GLY A 104 -3.01 -20.05 13.46
N ALA A 105 -2.48 -19.32 12.48
CA ALA A 105 -1.80 -19.93 11.34
C ALA A 105 -0.55 -20.69 11.79
N LYS A 106 -0.43 -21.95 11.37
CA LYS A 106 0.73 -22.80 11.63
C LYS A 106 1.30 -23.31 10.31
N ALA A 107 2.62 -23.24 10.16
CA ALA A 107 3.29 -23.54 8.90
C ALA A 107 3.13 -25.00 8.44
N ASP A 108 2.95 -25.92 9.39
CA ASP A 108 2.72 -27.35 9.20
C ASP A 108 1.25 -27.73 9.08
N ASP A 109 0.33 -26.77 9.22
CA ASP A 109 -1.12 -26.99 9.14
C ASP A 109 -1.77 -26.09 8.07
N PRO A 110 -1.85 -26.57 6.82
CA PRO A 110 -2.60 -25.91 5.74
C PRO A 110 -4.06 -25.56 6.09
N GLN A 111 -4.71 -26.34 6.96
CA GLN A 111 -6.11 -26.10 7.34
C GLN A 111 -6.24 -24.87 8.24
N SER A 112 -5.21 -24.54 9.03
CA SER A 112 -5.17 -23.30 9.81
C SER A 112 -5.31 -22.06 8.92
N PHE A 113 -4.62 -22.02 7.76
CA PHE A 113 -4.76 -20.94 6.78
C PHE A 113 -6.13 -20.94 6.11
N CYS A 114 -6.69 -22.12 5.81
CA CYS A 114 -8.03 -22.22 5.24
C CYS A 114 -9.11 -21.70 6.19
N ALA A 115 -9.01 -22.01 7.48
CA ALA A 115 -9.96 -21.55 8.50
C ALA A 115 -9.94 -20.02 8.60
N ILE A 116 -8.74 -19.42 8.61
CA ILE A 116 -8.59 -17.96 8.56
C ILE A 116 -9.24 -17.42 7.28
N GLY A 117 -8.89 -17.97 6.11
CA GLY A 117 -9.44 -17.52 4.83
C GLY A 117 -10.96 -17.55 4.76
N LYS A 118 -11.59 -18.63 5.22
CA LYS A 118 -13.06 -18.74 5.31
C LYS A 118 -13.64 -17.66 6.22
N ALA A 119 -13.07 -17.48 7.41
CA ALA A 119 -13.50 -16.45 8.34
C ALA A 119 -13.32 -15.01 7.79
N GLU A 120 -12.30 -14.76 6.96
CA GLU A 120 -12.12 -13.48 6.25
C GLU A 120 -13.21 -13.26 5.19
N ILE A 121 -13.51 -14.30 4.40
CA ILE A 121 -14.55 -14.27 3.36
C ILE A 121 -15.93 -14.03 3.98
N ASP A 122 -16.27 -14.78 5.03
CA ASP A 122 -17.59 -14.74 5.68
C ASP A 122 -17.87 -13.34 6.26
N ARG A 123 -16.86 -12.72 6.88
CA ARG A 123 -16.98 -11.36 7.42
C ARG A 123 -16.80 -10.25 6.39
N ARG A 124 -16.62 -10.60 5.11
CA ARG A 124 -16.44 -9.65 3.99
C ARG A 124 -15.33 -8.63 4.24
N SER A 125 -14.23 -9.07 4.85
CA SER A 125 -13.08 -8.20 5.08
C SER A 125 -12.41 -7.82 3.75
N VAL A 126 -11.50 -6.84 3.78
CA VAL A 126 -10.66 -6.56 2.60
C VAL A 126 -9.87 -7.81 2.19
N ILE A 127 -9.34 -8.57 3.15
CA ILE A 127 -8.63 -9.84 2.89
C ILE A 127 -9.58 -10.84 2.21
N GLY A 128 -10.77 -11.04 2.77
CA GLY A 128 -11.78 -11.97 2.25
C GLY A 128 -12.29 -11.57 0.87
N SER A 129 -12.38 -10.27 0.58
CA SER A 129 -12.78 -9.77 -0.74
C SER A 129 -11.80 -10.15 -1.86
N LEU A 130 -10.54 -10.42 -1.50
CA LEU A 130 -9.50 -10.86 -2.43
C LEU A 130 -9.49 -12.39 -2.63
N LEU A 131 -10.29 -13.13 -1.87
CA LEU A 131 -10.29 -14.59 -1.82
C LEU A 131 -11.62 -15.18 -2.34
N VAL A 132 -11.56 -16.40 -2.83
CA VAL A 132 -12.71 -17.18 -3.28
C VAL A 132 -12.48 -18.65 -2.96
N ALA A 133 -13.55 -19.36 -2.60
CA ALA A 133 -13.48 -20.82 -2.51
C ALA A 133 -13.25 -21.41 -3.91
N LYS A 134 -12.47 -22.49 -3.98
CA LYS A 134 -12.29 -23.26 -5.21
C LYS A 134 -13.54 -24.05 -5.57
#